data_AF-A0A1Y1M312-F1
#
_entry.id   AF-A0A1Y1M312-F1
#
_cell.length_a   1.000
_cell.length_b   1.000
_cell.length_c   1.000
_cell.angle_alpha   90.00
_cell.angle_beta   90.00
_cell.angle_gamma   90.00
#
_symmetry.space_group_name_H-M   'P 1'
#
loop_
_entity.id
_entity.type
_entity.pdbx_description
1 polymer ?
#
loop_
_entity_poly.entity_id
_entity_poly.type
_entity_poly.pdbx_seq_one_letter_code
_entity_poly.pdbx_strand_id
1 'polypeptide(L)'
;STGVKQEQLSEIIKMTIDKLQECGLLPKFLVCDQGSSNRGAVKRLGADVEHPFFTHNHAKIFCLYDVPHLFKSFRNNLLNGHYMLNGNVITIDDIRKTYNI
;
A
#
# COMPACT_ATOMS: atom_id res chain seq x y z
N SER A 1 -13.01 -11.32 -14.96
CA SER A 1 -11.92 -10.37 -14.72
C SER A 1 -10.62 -10.97 -15.23
N THR A 2 -9.98 -10.35 -16.22
CA THR A 2 -8.76 -10.80 -16.92
C THR A 2 -7.48 -10.21 -16.31
N GLY A 3 -7.56 -9.63 -15.12
CA GLY A 3 -6.41 -9.06 -14.42
C GLY A 3 -5.41 -10.13 -13.98
N VAL A 4 -4.13 -9.75 -13.91
CA VAL A 4 -3.05 -10.60 -13.38
C VAL A 4 -3.43 -11.05 -11.96
N LYS A 5 -3.41 -12.36 -11.73
CA LYS A 5 -3.71 -12.93 -10.41
C LYS A 5 -2.58 -12.62 -9.45
N GLN A 6 -2.90 -12.53 -8.16
CA GLN A 6 -1.93 -12.25 -7.09
C GLN A 6 -0.71 -13.20 -7.12
N GLU A 7 -0.90 -14.47 -7.50
CA GLU A 7 0.17 -15.46 -7.70
C GLU A 7 1.16 -14.98 -8.77
N GLN A 8 0.63 -14.70 -9.96
CA GLN A 8 1.41 -14.31 -11.12
C GLN A 8 2.12 -12.98 -10.88
N LEU A 9 1.44 -12.03 -10.21
CA LEU A 9 2.01 -10.73 -9.89
C LEU A 9 3.22 -10.87 -8.95
N SER A 10 3.14 -11.72 -7.93
CA SER A 10 4.27 -11.92 -6.99
C SER A 10 5.50 -12.50 -7.69
N GLU A 11 5.32 -13.40 -8.66
CA GLU A 11 6.43 -13.95 -9.44
C GLU A 11 7.02 -12.93 -10.41
N ILE A 12 6.17 -12.14 -11.08
CA ILE A 12 6.63 -11.03 -11.93
C ILE A 12 7.47 -10.02 -11.12
N ILE A 13 7.06 -9.70 -9.89
CA ILE A 13 7.82 -8.80 -9.00
C ILE A 13 9.22 -9.38 -8.72
N LYS A 14 9.33 -10.66 -8.33
CA LYS A 14 10.62 -11.32 -8.09
C LYS A 14 11.50 -11.33 -9.34
N MET A 15 10.95 -11.74 -10.48
CA MET A 15 11.67 -11.72 -11.77
C MET A 15 12.16 -10.32 -12.15
N THR A 16 11.36 -9.29 -11.86
CA THR A 16 11.75 -7.89 -12.11
C THR A 16 12.91 -7.48 -11.21
N ILE A 17 12.88 -7.86 -9.93
CA ILE A 17 13.98 -7.61 -8.99
C ILE A 17 15.26 -8.28 -9.48
N ASP A 18 15.18 -9.54 -9.92
CA ASP A 18 16.32 -10.29 -10.44
C ASP A 18 16.94 -9.57 -11.64
N LYS A 19 16.12 -9.15 -12.60
CA LYS A 19 16.58 -8.39 -13.78
C LYS A 19 17.21 -7.06 -13.42
N LEU A 20 16.67 -6.33 -12.45
CA LEU A 20 17.26 -5.08 -11.97
C LEU A 20 18.63 -5.32 -11.32
N GLN A 21 18.75 -6.38 -10.51
CA GLN A 21 20.01 -6.77 -9.86
C GLN A 21 21.07 -7.23 -10.87
N GLU A 22 20.70 -7.98 -11.90
CA GLU A 22 21.59 -8.36 -13.01
C GLU A 22 22.19 -7.13 -13.71
N CYS A 23 21.44 -6.03 -13.78
CA CYS A 23 21.92 -4.75 -14.30
C CYS A 23 22.75 -3.92 -13.29
N GLY A 24 23.01 -4.44 -12.09
CA GLY A 24 23.73 -3.74 -11.02
C GLY A 24 22.87 -2.73 -10.24
N LEU A 25 21.55 -2.71 -10.46
CA LEU A 25 20.63 -1.88 -9.68
C LEU A 25 20.26 -2.57 -8.37
N LEU A 26 19.96 -1.78 -7.34
CA LEU A 26 19.65 -2.28 -6.00
C LEU A 26 18.27 -1.80 -5.54
N PRO A 27 17.18 -2.46 -5.98
CA PRO A 27 15.82 -2.12 -5.56
C PRO A 27 15.69 -2.12 -4.03
N LYS A 28 15.10 -1.05 -3.47
CA LYS A 28 14.86 -0.91 -2.03
C LYS A 28 13.39 -0.86 -1.64
N PHE A 29 12.53 -0.47 -2.59
CA PHE A 29 11.12 -0.24 -2.34
C PHE A 29 10.27 -0.85 -3.44
N LEU A 30 9.15 -1.45 -3.03
CA LEU A 30 8.01 -1.80 -3.86
C LEU A 30 6.88 -0.84 -3.49
N VAL A 31 6.44 -0.02 -4.44
CA VAL A 31 5.32 0.92 -4.24
C VAL A 31 4.16 0.49 -5.13
N CYS A 32 2.96 0.34 -4.57
CA CYS A 32 1.76 -0.08 -5.31
C CYS A 32 0.47 0.53 -4.76
N ASP A 33 -0.64 0.45 -5.48
CA ASP A 33 -1.95 0.82 -4.93
C ASP A 33 -2.50 -0.24 -3.96
N GLN A 34 -3.65 0.04 -3.32
CA GLN A 34 -4.32 -0.88 -2.40
C GLN A 34 -5.28 -1.86 -3.08
N GLY A 35 -5.16 -2.11 -4.39
CA GLY A 35 -5.99 -3.06 -5.13
C GLY A 35 -5.86 -4.49 -4.60
N SER A 36 -6.91 -5.30 -4.73
CA SER A 36 -6.95 -6.66 -4.17
C SER A 36 -5.79 -7.54 -4.63
N SER A 37 -5.44 -7.51 -5.92
CA SER A 37 -4.29 -8.25 -6.46
C SER A 37 -2.96 -7.79 -5.84
N ASN A 38 -2.77 -6.48 -5.67
CA ASN A 38 -1.54 -5.91 -5.09
C ASN A 38 -1.40 -6.29 -3.61
N ARG A 39 -2.46 -6.13 -2.81
CA ARG A 39 -2.47 -6.56 -1.41
C ARG A 39 -2.18 -8.06 -1.28
N GLY A 40 -2.77 -8.87 -2.15
CA GLY A 40 -2.54 -10.32 -2.21
C GLY A 40 -1.09 -10.67 -2.55
N ALA A 41 -0.50 -10.00 -3.54
CA ALA A 41 0.89 -10.21 -3.93
C ALA A 41 1.87 -9.78 -2.83
N VAL A 42 1.67 -8.63 -2.20
CA VAL A 42 2.50 -8.14 -1.07
C VAL A 42 2.49 -9.14 0.08
N LYS A 43 1.32 -9.65 0.46
CA LYS A 43 1.19 -10.69 1.49
C LYS A 43 1.92 -11.97 1.10
N ARG A 44 1.84 -12.37 -0.18
CA ARG A 44 2.49 -13.58 -0.70
C ARG A 44 4.02 -13.46 -0.76
N LEU A 45 4.53 -12.25 -0.93
CA LEU A 45 5.97 -11.94 -0.82
C LEU A 45 6.46 -12.02 0.64
N GLY A 46 5.55 -12.05 1.62
CA GLY A 46 5.88 -12.17 3.05
C GLY A 46 5.95 -10.84 3.79
N ALA A 47 5.45 -9.75 3.20
CA ALA A 47 5.38 -8.46 3.87
C ALA A 47 4.01 -8.27 4.54
N ASP A 48 4.02 -7.73 5.76
CA ASP A 48 2.83 -7.38 6.54
C ASP A 48 3.02 -6.06 7.30
N VAL A 49 2.14 -5.76 8.26
CA VAL A 49 2.16 -4.48 9.01
C VAL A 49 3.33 -4.43 9.99
N GLU A 50 3.70 -5.54 10.62
CA GLU A 50 4.80 -5.62 11.58
C GLU A 50 6.15 -5.75 10.85
N HIS A 51 6.14 -6.45 9.72
CA HIS A 51 7.28 -6.67 8.84
C HIS A 51 6.99 -6.12 7.44
N PRO A 52 7.08 -4.79 7.24
CA PRO A 52 6.70 -4.12 5.98
C PRO A 52 7.78 -4.27 4.90
N PHE A 53 8.37 -5.45 4.79
CA PHE A 53 9.40 -5.78 3.82
C PHE A 53 9.42 -7.28 3.55
N PHE A 54 10.03 -7.66 2.44
CA PHE A 54 10.43 -9.02 2.17
C PHE A 54 11.91 -9.08 1.79
N THR A 55 12.49 -10.27 1.82
CA THR A 55 13.86 -10.50 1.37
C THR A 55 13.82 -11.38 0.13
N HIS A 56 14.50 -10.94 -0.93
CA HIS A 56 14.66 -11.70 -2.17
C HIS A 56 16.08 -11.49 -2.69
N ASN A 57 16.79 -12.56 -3.01
CA ASN A 57 18.19 -12.53 -3.48
C ASN A 57 19.10 -11.58 -2.65
N HIS A 58 19.10 -11.79 -1.34
CA HIS A 58 19.85 -11.01 -0.35
C HIS A 58 19.51 -9.51 -0.29
N ALA A 59 18.50 -9.04 -1.03
CA ALA A 59 17.98 -7.69 -0.94
C ALA A 59 16.74 -7.64 -0.05
N LYS A 60 16.79 -6.75 0.94
CA LYS A 60 15.62 -6.34 1.73
C LYS A 60 14.87 -5.26 0.96
N ILE A 61 13.59 -5.51 0.66
CA ILE A 61 12.73 -4.64 -0.14
C ILE A 61 11.52 -4.25 0.70
N PHE A 62 11.36 -2.96 0.98
CA PHE A 62 10.25 -2.43 1.75
C PHE A 62 9.01 -2.26 0.89
N CYS A 63 7.84 -2.60 1.42
CA CYS A 63 6.56 -2.49 0.73
C CYS A 63 5.80 -1.25 1.22
N LEU A 64 5.40 -0.38 0.29
CA LEU A 64 4.62 0.81 0.56
C LEU A 64 3.38 0.84 -0.34
N TYR A 65 2.27 1.33 0.21
CA TYR A 65 1.14 1.73 -0.60
C TYR A 65 1.30 3.18 -1.06
N ASP A 66 0.79 3.50 -2.24
CA ASP A 66 0.82 4.85 -2.79
C ASP A 66 0.10 5.84 -1.86
N VAL A 67 0.84 6.84 -1.40
CA VAL A 67 0.41 7.80 -0.38
C VAL A 67 -0.82 8.62 -0.85
N PRO A 68 -0.85 9.19 -2.06
CA PRO A 68 -2.07 9.75 -2.66
C PRO A 68 -3.31 8.86 -2.54
N HIS A 69 -3.20 7.56 -2.81
CA HIS A 69 -4.33 6.65 -2.70
C HIS A 69 -4.78 6.44 -1.25
N LEU A 70 -3.86 6.42 -0.29
CA LEU A 70 -4.18 6.39 1.14
C LEU A 70 -4.98 7.64 1.56
N PHE A 71 -4.50 8.83 1.21
CA PHE A 71 -5.19 10.08 1.52
C PHE A 71 -6.57 10.17 0.86
N LYS A 72 -6.69 9.70 -0.40
CA LYS A 72 -7.98 9.65 -1.09
C LYS A 72 -8.96 8.74 -0.35
N SER A 73 -8.52 7.55 0.07
CA SER A 73 -9.35 6.63 0.85
C SER A 73 -9.76 7.23 2.19
N PHE A 74 -8.82 7.86 2.91
CA PHE A 74 -9.10 8.56 4.16
C PHE A 74 -10.16 9.66 3.98
N ARG A 75 -9.98 10.52 2.98
CA ARG A 75 -10.94 11.57 2.64
C ARG A 75 -12.31 11.00 2.29
N ASN A 76 -12.37 9.95 1.47
CA ASN A 76 -13.64 9.34 1.08
C ASN A 76 -14.40 8.75 2.27
N ASN A 77 -13.68 8.11 3.21
CA ASN A 77 -14.27 7.58 4.43
C ASN A 77 -14.77 8.70 5.35
N LEU A 78 -14.06 9.83 5.43
CA LEU A 78 -14.52 11.01 6.17
C LEU A 78 -15.75 11.69 5.55
N LEU A 79 -15.82 11.73 4.21
CA LEU A 79 -16.95 12.34 3.51
C LEU A 79 -18.23 11.50 3.58
N ASN A 80 -18.10 10.17 3.53
CA ASN A 80 -19.22 9.24 3.46
C ASN A 80 -19.58 8.63 4.82
N GLY A 81 -18.82 8.94 5.87
CA GLY A 81 -18.96 8.34 7.19
C GLY A 81 -18.28 9.15 8.28
N HIS A 82 -17.86 8.47 9.35
CA HIS A 82 -17.26 9.09 10.53
C HIS A 82 -16.08 8.25 11.01
N TYR A 83 -15.13 8.88 11.71
CA TYR A 83 -14.06 8.19 12.40
C TYR A 83 -14.33 8.16 13.91
N MET A 84 -14.03 7.03 14.53
CA MET A 84 -13.98 6.90 15.99
C MET A 84 -12.52 6.95 16.44
N LEU A 85 -12.17 7.93 17.26
CA LEU A 85 -10.83 8.06 17.82
C LEU A 85 -10.93 8.36 19.31
N ASN A 86 -10.42 7.44 20.13
CA ASN A 86 -10.40 7.57 21.60
C ASN A 86 -11.78 7.92 22.19
N GLY A 87 -12.84 7.31 21.65
CA GLY A 87 -14.23 7.56 22.07
C GLY A 87 -14.90 8.80 21.45
N ASN A 88 -14.16 9.62 20.70
CA ASN A 88 -14.70 10.78 20.01
C ASN A 88 -15.10 10.44 18.58
N VAL A 89 -16.21 11.02 18.13
CA VAL A 89 -16.66 10.95 16.72
C VAL A 89 -16.05 12.14 15.98
N ILE A 90 -15.30 11.86 14.92
CA ILE A 90 -14.74 12.85 14.00
C ILE A 90 -15.55 12.79 12.70
N THR A 91 -16.04 13.95 12.27
CA THR A 91 -16.90 14.12 11.10
C THR A 91 -16.36 15.19 10.16
N ILE A 92 -16.85 15.23 8.93
CA ILE A 92 -16.54 16.32 8.00
C ILE A 92 -17.02 17.69 8.51
N ASP A 93 -18.03 17.72 9.38
CA ASP A 93 -18.57 18.96 9.93
C ASP A 93 -17.62 19.62 10.91
N ASP A 94 -16.77 18.85 11.60
CA ASP A 94 -15.72 19.39 12.46
C ASP A 94 -14.72 20.23 11.65
N ILE A 95 -14.41 19.80 10.42
CA ILE A 95 -13.59 20.57 9.48
C ILE A 95 -14.36 21.80 8.97
N ARG A 96 -15.63 21.65 8.58
CA ARG A 96 -16.43 22.78 8.07
C ARG A 96 -16.57 23.90 9.10
N LYS A 97 -16.72 23.56 10.39
CA LYS A 97 -16.80 24.53 11.48
C LYS A 97 -15.55 25.40 11.57
N THR A 98 -14.35 24.88 11.30
CA THR A 98 -13.13 25.69 11.39
C THR A 98 -13.04 26.80 10.34
N TYR A 99 -13.78 26.70 9.23
CA TYR A 99 -13.85 27.76 8.22
C TYR A 99 -14.86 28.87 8.58
N ASN A 100 -15.66 28.68 9.62
CA ASN A 100 -16.66 29.65 10.10
C ASN A 100 -16.25 30.30 11.43
N ILE A 101 -14.98 30.15 11.83
CA ILE A 101 -14.34 30.84 12.96
C ILE A 101 -13.60 32.05 12.39
#